data_AF-A0A0D3EAY2-F1
#
_entry.id   AF-A0A0D3EAY2-F1
#
_cell.length_a   1.000
_cell.length_b   1.000
_cell.length_c   1.000
_cell.angle_alpha   90.00
_cell.angle_beta   90.00
_cell.angle_gamma   90.00
#
_symmetry.space_group_name_H-M   'P 1'
#
loop_
_entity.id
_entity.type
_entity.pdbx_description
1 polymer ?
#
loop_
_entity_poly.entity_id
_entity_poly.type
_entity_poly.pdbx_seq_one_letter_code
_entity_poly.pdbx_strand_id
1 'polypeptide(L)'
;MKVDSTGIDIMVALYENGLVTDCPRGENSGRFLANDYVVRKLEKLCTVKDLAAKKTVSETAHFTVWDGFNSAKCGVAVFLQNASLQIFGTQSFQLPDEI
;
A
#
# COMPACT_ATOMS: atom_id res chain seq x y z
N MET A 1 19.85 14.06 -0.70
CA MET A 1 19.81 12.58 -0.65
C MET A 1 20.32 12.07 -1.98
N LYS A 2 21.53 11.50 -2.03
CA LYS A 2 22.04 10.86 -3.25
C LYS A 2 21.35 9.49 -3.34
N VAL A 3 20.71 9.22 -4.47
CA VAL A 3 20.25 7.86 -4.78
C VAL A 3 21.51 7.09 -5.12
N ASP A 4 21.88 6.16 -4.26
CA ASP A 4 23.00 5.25 -4.52
C ASP A 4 22.73 4.47 -5.82
N SER A 5 23.77 3.93 -6.46
CA SER A 5 23.69 3.23 -7.77
C SER A 5 22.72 2.04 -7.82
N THR A 6 22.16 1.65 -6.68
CA THR A 6 21.15 0.61 -6.50
C THR A 6 19.72 1.05 -6.87
N GLY A 7 19.42 2.36 -6.87
CA GLY A 7 18.09 2.89 -7.17
C GLY A 7 17.09 2.78 -6.01
N ILE A 8 15.91 3.36 -6.19
CA ILE A 8 14.79 3.34 -5.23
C ILE A 8 13.54 2.81 -5.92
N ASP A 9 12.85 1.88 -5.27
CA ASP A 9 11.59 1.33 -5.75
C ASP A 9 10.41 2.19 -5.33
N ILE A 10 9.50 2.43 -6.29
CA ILE A 10 8.18 2.99 -6.00
C ILE A 10 7.24 1.81 -5.74
N MET A 11 6.79 1.70 -4.49
CA MET A 11 5.88 0.66 -4.02
C MET A 11 4.48 1.24 -3.85
N VAL A 12 3.47 0.41 -4.09
CA VAL A 12 2.05 0.77 -3.96
C VAL A 12 1.32 -0.33 -3.20
N ALA A 13 0.68 0.02 -2.10
CA ALA A 13 -0.13 -0.87 -1.28
C ALA A 13 -1.59 -0.44 -1.30
N LEU A 14 -2.48 -1.30 -1.79
CA LEU A 14 -3.93 -1.16 -1.62
C LEU A 14 -4.31 -1.76 -0.26
N TYR A 15 -4.91 -0.95 0.60
CA TYR A 15 -5.33 -1.37 1.94
C TYR A 15 -6.84 -1.18 2.14
N GLU A 16 -7.38 -1.92 3.09
CA GLU A 16 -8.78 -1.88 3.52
C GLU A 16 -8.88 -1.65 5.04
N ASN A 17 -9.87 -0.84 5.44
CA ASN A 17 -10.17 -0.49 6.81
C ASN A 17 -11.47 -1.12 7.31
N GLY A 18 -11.65 -1.14 8.63
CA GLY A 18 -12.90 -1.52 9.28
C GLY A 18 -13.28 -2.99 9.07
N LEU A 19 -12.28 -3.87 8.96
CA LEU A 19 -12.49 -5.30 8.91
C LEU A 19 -12.69 -5.84 10.33
N VAL A 20 -13.83 -6.50 10.55
CA VAL A 20 -14.19 -7.08 11.85
C VAL A 20 -14.26 -8.60 11.71
N THR A 21 -13.45 -9.29 12.51
CA THR A 21 -13.39 -10.75 12.54
C THR A 21 -13.96 -11.24 13.87
N ASP A 22 -15.02 -12.06 13.80
CA ASP A 22 -15.49 -12.83 14.95
C ASP A 22 -14.53 -14.00 15.21
N CYS A 23 -14.07 -14.14 16.45
CA CYS A 23 -13.16 -15.19 16.87
C CYS A 23 -13.92 -16.20 17.75
N PRO A 24 -14.46 -17.30 17.18
CA PRO A 24 -15.27 -18.23 17.94
C PRO A 24 -14.46 -19.19 18.83
N ARG A 25 -13.13 -19.28 18.63
CA ARG A 25 -12.23 -20.21 19.32
C ARG A 25 -10.82 -19.62 19.47
N GLY A 26 -10.00 -20.23 20.32
CA GLY A 26 -8.60 -19.85 20.56
C GLY A 26 -8.41 -18.83 21.69
N GLU A 27 -7.21 -18.28 21.82
CA GLU A 27 -6.87 -17.33 22.90
C GLU A 27 -7.72 -16.06 22.90
N ASN A 28 -8.21 -15.64 21.72
CA ASN A 28 -9.12 -14.50 21.55
C ASN A 28 -10.59 -14.92 21.43
N SER A 29 -10.95 -16.14 21.84
CA SER A 29 -12.32 -16.65 21.74
C SER A 29 -13.34 -15.72 22.39
N GLY A 30 -14.47 -15.51 21.71
CA GLY A 30 -15.58 -14.67 22.19
C GLY A 30 -15.34 -13.17 22.02
N ARG A 31 -14.29 -12.76 21.29
CA ARG A 31 -13.98 -11.36 21.00
C ARG A 31 -14.14 -11.06 19.51
N PHE A 32 -14.42 -9.79 19.23
CA PHE A 32 -14.33 -9.21 17.89
C PHE A 32 -12.96 -8.54 17.71
N LEU A 33 -12.28 -8.85 16.62
CA LEU A 33 -11.02 -8.20 16.23
C LEU A 33 -11.29 -7.20 15.12
N ALA A 34 -11.09 -5.92 15.40
CA ALA A 34 -11.12 -4.85 14.40
C ALA A 34 -9.73 -4.65 13.81
N ASN A 35 -9.64 -4.57 12.48
CA ASN A 35 -8.40 -4.38 11.74
C ASN A 35 -8.56 -3.24 10.75
N ASP A 36 -7.64 -2.29 10.82
CA ASP A 36 -7.47 -1.19 9.88
C ASP A 36 -6.14 -1.33 9.14
N TYR A 37 -6.04 -0.70 7.96
CA TYR A 37 -4.89 -0.72 7.07
C TYR A 37 -4.42 -2.13 6.68
N VAL A 38 -5.36 -3.05 6.52
CA VAL A 38 -5.05 -4.42 6.08
C VAL A 38 -4.63 -4.35 4.62
N VAL A 39 -3.36 -4.66 4.33
CA VAL A 39 -2.83 -4.67 2.96
C VAL A 39 -3.45 -5.83 2.18
N ARG A 40 -4.22 -5.50 1.14
CA ARG A 40 -4.92 -6.45 0.28
C ARG A 40 -4.11 -6.78 -0.97
N LYS A 41 -3.34 -5.80 -1.48
CA LYS A 41 -2.40 -5.93 -2.59
C LYS A 41 -1.17 -5.06 -2.34
N LEU A 42 0.00 -5.55 -2.73
CA LEU A 42 1.26 -4.81 -2.71
C LEU A 42 1.97 -5.04 -4.04
N GLU A 43 2.29 -3.96 -4.75
CA GLU A 43 2.97 -4.00 -6.03
C GLU A 43 4.15 -3.03 -6.07
N LYS A 44 5.18 -3.43 -6.81
CA LYS A 44 6.29 -2.55 -7.20
C LYS A 44 5.95 -1.98 -8.56
N LEU A 45 5.81 -0.65 -8.66
CA LEU A 45 5.58 0.04 -9.93
C LEU A 45 6.84 0.04 -10.79
N CYS A 46 7.91 0.64 -10.28
CA CYS A 46 9.18 0.72 -11.01
C CYS A 46 10.35 0.94 -10.05
N THR A 47 11.56 0.76 -10.56
CA THR A 47 12.80 1.20 -9.90
C THR A 47 13.29 2.48 -10.56
N VAL A 48 13.47 3.53 -9.78
CA VAL A 48 14.05 4.78 -10.26
C VAL A 48 15.54 4.78 -9.95
N LYS A 49 16.35 4.91 -11.00
CA LYS A 49 17.81 5.09 -10.94
C LYS A 49 18.16 6.46 -11.49
N ASP A 50 19.18 7.10 -10.93
CA ASP A 50 19.70 8.40 -11.37
C ASP A 50 18.62 9.47 -11.61
N LEU A 51 17.95 9.89 -10.53
CA LEU A 51 17.09 11.07 -10.53
C LEU A 51 17.95 12.33 -10.74
N ALA A 52 18.23 12.66 -12.00
CA ALA A 52 18.53 14.03 -12.37
C ALA A 52 17.40 14.89 -11.79
N ALA A 53 17.75 15.79 -10.86
CA ALA A 53 16.77 16.53 -10.08
C ALA A 53 15.76 17.19 -11.03
N LYS A 54 14.47 16.82 -10.88
CA LYS A 54 13.25 17.29 -11.60
C LYS A 54 12.61 16.37 -12.63
N LYS A 55 13.05 15.12 -12.84
CA LYS A 55 12.27 14.21 -13.71
C LYS A 55 10.99 13.74 -13.00
N THR A 56 9.83 14.01 -13.60
CA THR A 56 8.55 13.44 -13.17
C THR A 56 8.46 12.01 -13.71
N VAL A 57 8.05 11.07 -12.86
CA VAL A 57 7.79 9.66 -13.20
C VAL A 57 6.29 9.44 -13.13
N SER A 58 5.71 8.85 -14.18
CA SER A 58 4.29 8.53 -14.26
C SER A 58 4.16 7.05 -14.57
N GLU A 59 3.48 6.31 -13.70
CA GLU A 59 3.28 4.86 -13.80
C GLU A 59 1.85 4.54 -13.39
N THR A 60 1.35 3.38 -13.81
CA THR A 60 -0.02 2.92 -13.51
C THR A 60 0.04 1.54 -12.86
N ALA A 61 -0.65 1.38 -11.73
CA ALA A 61 -0.89 0.07 -11.10
C ALA A 61 -2.28 -0.43 -11.48
N HIS A 62 -2.41 -1.74 -11.70
CA HIS A 62 -3.68 -2.39 -12.00
C HIS A 62 -3.94 -3.49 -10.98
N PHE A 63 -4.98 -3.32 -10.16
CA PHE A 63 -5.34 -4.31 -9.15
C PHE A 63 -6.63 -5.03 -9.52
N THR A 64 -6.61 -6.37 -9.50
CA THR A 64 -7.85 -7.15 -9.43
C THR A 64 -8.39 -7.07 -8.01
N VAL A 65 -9.59 -6.51 -7.87
CA VAL A 65 -10.30 -6.39 -6.58
C VAL A 65 -10.89 -7.73 -6.13
N TRP A 66 -11.26 -7.82 -4.85
CA TRP A 66 -11.85 -9.03 -4.25
C TRP A 66 -13.37 -8.95 -4.17
N ASP A 67 -14.01 -10.08 -3.92
CA ASP A 67 -15.46 -10.15 -3.71
C ASP A 67 -15.86 -9.34 -2.47
N GLY A 68 -16.86 -8.46 -2.62
CA GLY A 68 -17.28 -7.55 -1.55
C GLY A 68 -16.36 -6.35 -1.36
N PHE A 69 -15.51 -6.02 -2.35
CA PHE A 69 -14.74 -4.79 -2.38
C PHE A 69 -15.62 -3.56 -2.08
N ASN A 70 -15.14 -2.70 -1.19
CA ASN A 70 -15.79 -1.45 -0.82
C ASN A 70 -14.76 -0.32 -0.88
N SER A 71 -14.83 0.50 -1.93
CA SER A 71 -13.90 1.61 -2.17
C SER A 71 -13.88 2.62 -1.03
N ALA A 72 -15.03 2.94 -0.42
CA ALA A 72 -15.12 3.87 0.70
C ALA A 72 -14.37 3.40 1.97
N LYS A 73 -14.04 2.11 2.06
CA LYS A 73 -13.19 1.55 3.13
C LYS A 73 -11.73 1.37 2.71
N CYS A 74 -11.40 1.66 1.47
CA CYS A 74 -10.10 1.36 0.90
C CYS A 74 -9.28 2.62 0.64
N GLY A 75 -7.97 2.47 0.74
CA GLY A 75 -7.04 3.50 0.33
C GLY A 75 -5.79 2.90 -0.26
N VAL A 76 -4.95 3.76 -0.82
CA VAL A 76 -3.67 3.38 -1.40
C VAL A 76 -2.57 4.13 -0.69
N ALA A 77 -1.50 3.42 -0.34
CA ALA A 77 -0.26 3.99 0.15
C ALA A 77 0.83 3.80 -0.90
N VAL A 78 1.47 4.90 -1.30
CA VAL A 78 2.64 4.91 -2.17
C VAL A 78 3.85 5.24 -1.33
N PHE A 79 4.92 4.47 -1.48
CA PHE A 79 6.14 4.70 -0.71
C PHE A 79 7.40 4.37 -1.49
N LEU A 80 8.47 5.07 -1.13
CA LEU A 80 9.80 4.92 -1.73
C LEU A 80 10.64 4.02 -0.85
N GLN A 81 11.06 2.87 -1.38
CA GLN A 81 11.81 1.84 -0.64
C GLN A 81 13.12 1.49 -1.34
N ASN A 82 14.23 1.34 -0.60
CA ASN A 82 15.48 0.79 -1.16
C ASN A 82 15.58 -0.74 -0.97
N ALA A 83 16.64 -1.33 -1.50
CA ALA A 83 16.93 -2.76 -1.37
C ALA A 83 17.12 -3.24 0.09
N SER A 84 17.39 -2.34 1.03
CA SER A 84 17.46 -2.64 2.47
C SER A 84 16.11 -2.48 3.18
N LEU A 85 15.02 -2.32 2.43
CA LEU A 85 13.65 -2.10 2.90
C LEU A 85 13.44 -0.78 3.66
N GLN A 86 14.42 0.12 3.65
CA GLN A 86 14.28 1.45 4.25
C GLN A 86 13.30 2.28 3.43
N ILE A 87 12.34 2.90 4.11
CA ILE A 87 11.35 3.79 3.51
C ILE A 87 11.83 5.24 3.65
N PHE A 88 11.85 5.97 2.54
CA PHE A 88 12.36 7.35 2.48
C PHE A 88 11.28 8.42 2.34
N GLY A 89 10.08 8.02 1.95
CA GLY A 89 8.95 8.90 1.77
C GLY A 89 7.70 8.08 1.52
N THR A 90 6.57 8.60 1.98
CA THR A 90 5.27 7.96 1.86
C THR A 90 4.22 9.00 1.52
N GLN A 91 3.16 8.55 0.87
CA GLN A 91 1.92 9.28 0.72
C GLN A 91 0.79 8.27 0.74
N SER A 92 -0.26 8.53 1.51
CA SER A 92 -1.49 7.77 1.43
C SER A 92 -2.62 8.63 0.90
N PHE A 93 -3.57 8.00 0.22
CA PHE A 93 -4.79 8.61 -0.26
C PHE A 93 -5.95 7.60 -0.11
N GLN A 94 -7.13 8.10 0.26
CA GLN A 94 -8.34 7.29 0.23
C GLN A 94 -8.79 7.11 -1.22
N LEU A 95 -9.39 5.96 -1.52
CA LEU A 95 -10.10 5.80 -2.77
C LEU A 95 -11.40 6.63 -2.72
N PRO A 96 -11.89 7.12 -3.87
CA PRO A 96 -13.18 7.79 -3.92
C PRO A 96 -14.31 6.81 -3.56
N ASP A 97 -15.39 7.33 -2.99
CA ASP A 97 -16.52 6.52 -2.51
C ASP A 97 -17.18 5.70 -3.64
N GLU A 98 -17.07 6.15 -4.89
CA GLU A 98 -17.56 5.46 -6.09
C GLU A 98 -16.41 5.33 -7.12
N ILE A 99 -16.22 4.12 -7.65
CA ILE A 99 -15.24 3.76 -8.71
C ILE A 99 -15.98 3.08 -9.86
#